data_AF-A0A8C6SIT7-F1
#
_entry.id   AF-A0A8C6SIT7-F1
#
_cell.length_a   1.000
_cell.length_b   1.000
_cell.length_c   1.000
_cell.angle_alpha   90.00
_cell.angle_beta   90.00
_cell.angle_gamma   90.00
#
_symmetry.space_group_name_H-M   'P 1'
#
loop_
_entity.id
_entity.type
_entity.pdbx_description
1 polymer ?
#
loop_
_entity_poly.entity_id
_entity_poly.type
_entity_poly.pdbx_seq_one_letter_code
_entity_poly.pdbx_strand_id
1 'polypeptide(L)'
;WARTPLQTGGWLVVVQIDKELAEDRPKWDNKAQYILTCVGFCIGIGNVWRFPYLCQSHGGGAFLIPFLILLVLEGMPILFMEFAIGQRLRKGSVGVWQAINPYLAGIASMLVSLVIGLYYNTLIAWILYYLFNSFQSPLPWAQCPLNENMTARNVAECQRSSTVDYFYYRVTPNTSTSISESGGLHWPIVACLLVAWTVIWLSYIRGINSSGKVCRICISHNYNHTESLKLYELVHTPCPHCCSA
;
A
#
# COMPACT_ATOMS: atom_id res chain seq x y z
N TRP A 1 -17.81 8.53 62.30
CA TRP A 1 -16.90 7.39 62.13
C TRP A 1 -17.17 6.77 60.76
N ALA A 2 -16.42 6.93 59.68
CA ALA A 2 -15.24 7.70 59.33
C ALA A 2 -15.42 8.12 57.86
N ARG A 3 -15.20 9.40 57.55
CA ARG A 3 -15.04 9.87 56.16
C ARG A 3 -13.60 9.54 55.77
N THR A 4 -13.40 8.51 54.94
CA THR A 4 -12.12 8.29 54.27
C THR A 4 -11.81 9.49 53.38
N PRO A 5 -10.64 10.13 53.50
CA PRO A 5 -10.27 11.23 52.62
C PRO A 5 -10.00 10.66 51.23
N LEU A 6 -10.74 11.14 50.23
CA LEU A 6 -10.45 10.93 48.82
C LEU A 6 -8.99 11.35 48.55
N GLN A 7 -8.19 10.41 48.05
CA GLN A 7 -6.82 10.63 47.58
C GLN A 7 -6.82 11.67 46.44
N THR A 8 -6.71 12.95 46.78
CA THR A 8 -6.45 14.05 45.83
C THR A 8 -5.09 13.91 45.14
N GLY A 9 -4.17 13.09 45.67
CA GLY A 9 -2.87 12.81 45.08
C GLY A 9 -2.91 11.89 43.84
N GLY A 10 -3.87 10.95 43.74
CA GLY A 10 -3.91 10.00 42.63
C GLY A 10 -4.25 10.66 41.29
N TRP A 11 -5.21 11.59 41.30
CA TRP A 11 -5.58 12.35 40.11
C TRP A 11 -4.48 13.30 39.65
N LEU A 12 -3.77 13.94 40.59
CA LEU A 12 -2.66 14.84 40.25
C LEU A 12 -1.50 14.06 39.60
N VAL A 13 -1.19 12.88 40.15
CA VAL A 13 -0.15 11.98 39.61
C VAL A 13 -0.52 11.47 38.22
N VAL A 14 -1.76 11.04 37.98
CA VAL A 14 -2.22 10.62 36.64
C VAL A 14 -2.15 11.77 35.63
N VAL A 15 -2.56 12.98 36.02
CA VAL A 15 -2.48 14.17 35.15
C VAL A 15 -1.04 14.57 34.84
N GLN A 16 -0.11 14.40 35.77
CA GLN A 16 1.32 14.64 35.53
C GLN A 16 1.93 13.59 34.60
N ILE A 17 1.60 12.31 34.79
CA ILE A 17 2.02 11.21 33.90
C ILE A 17 1.51 11.46 32.47
N ASP A 18 0.25 11.87 32.30
CA ASP A 18 -0.32 12.19 30.98
C ASP A 18 0.37 13.38 30.30
N LYS A 19 0.85 14.36 31.07
CA LYS A 19 1.61 15.52 30.55
C LYS A 19 3.03 15.13 30.15
N GLU A 20 3.75 14.37 30.97
CA GLU A 20 5.09 13.88 30.63
C GLU A 20 5.06 12.97 29.40
N LEU A 21 4.10 12.04 29.32
CA LEU A 21 3.87 11.23 28.13
C LEU A 21 3.49 12.07 26.90
N ALA A 22 2.88 13.24 27.08
CA ALA A 22 2.59 14.16 25.99
C ALA A 22 3.82 14.92 25.49
N GLU A 23 4.79 15.20 26.36
CA GLU A 23 6.05 15.84 25.99
C GLU A 23 7.01 14.87 25.28
N ASP A 24 7.01 13.60 25.67
CA ASP A 24 7.86 12.55 25.08
C ASP A 24 7.31 12.00 23.75
N ARG A 25 6.10 12.40 23.35
CA ARG A 25 5.53 11.97 22.07
C ARG A 25 6.33 12.53 20.90
N PRO A 26 6.69 11.69 19.91
CA PRO A 26 7.46 12.15 18.78
C PRO A 26 6.62 13.11 17.93
N LYS A 27 7.24 14.20 17.49
CA LYS A 27 6.60 15.27 16.70
C LYS A 27 7.11 15.26 15.27
N TRP A 28 6.27 15.72 14.35
CA TRP A 28 6.69 15.91 12.97
C TRP A 28 7.58 17.15 12.84
N ASP A 29 8.68 17.03 12.09
CA ASP A 29 9.61 18.15 11.85
C ASP A 29 8.95 19.32 11.12
N ASN A 30 7.99 19.03 10.22
CA ASN A 30 7.29 20.06 9.43
C ASN A 30 5.85 19.61 9.09
N LYS A 31 4.92 20.57 9.01
CA LYS A 31 3.54 20.37 8.53
C LYS A 31 3.50 19.76 7.14
N ALA A 32 4.42 20.15 6.26
CA ALA A 32 4.51 19.58 4.91
C ALA A 32 4.82 18.07 4.94
N GLN A 33 5.70 17.62 5.84
CA GLN A 33 6.02 16.20 6.01
C GLN A 33 4.83 15.39 6.52
N TYR A 34 4.04 15.98 7.42
CA TYR A 34 2.79 15.37 7.87
C TYR A 34 1.79 15.22 6.73
N ILE A 35 1.48 16.30 5.99
CA ILE A 35 0.51 16.26 4.89
C ILE A 35 0.95 15.27 3.81
N LEU A 36 2.24 15.30 3.44
CA LEU A 36 2.80 14.41 2.43
C LEU A 36 2.68 12.95 2.84
N THR A 37 2.91 12.63 4.12
CA THR A 37 2.71 11.28 4.65
C THR A 37 1.25 10.83 4.57
N CYS A 38 0.31 11.70 4.92
CA CYS A 38 -1.13 11.40 4.79
C CYS A 38 -1.54 11.18 3.33
N VAL A 39 -1.07 12.03 2.40
CA VAL A 39 -1.36 11.88 0.96
C VAL A 39 -0.77 10.57 0.42
N GLY A 40 0.47 10.24 0.80
CA GLY A 40 1.10 8.98 0.40
C GLY A 40 0.36 7.74 0.92
N PHE A 41 -0.20 7.81 2.12
CA PHE A 41 -1.04 6.75 2.66
C PHE A 41 -2.34 6.57 1.86
N CYS A 42 -2.93 7.67 1.37
CA CYS A 42 -4.15 7.63 0.54
C CYS A 42 -3.88 7.17 -0.91
N ILE A 43 -2.69 7.44 -1.45
CA ILE A 43 -2.30 7.02 -2.80
C ILE A 43 -1.73 5.60 -2.73
N GLY A 44 -2.62 4.62 -2.78
CA GLY A 44 -2.26 3.21 -2.84
C GLY A 44 -2.06 2.70 -4.28
N ILE A 45 -1.32 1.60 -4.40
CA ILE A 45 -1.15 0.87 -5.67
C ILE A 45 -2.49 0.42 -6.29
N GLY A 46 -3.53 0.28 -5.47
CA GLY A 46 -4.89 -0.01 -5.91
C GLY A 46 -5.48 1.07 -6.84
N ASN A 47 -5.05 2.33 -6.72
CA ASN A 47 -5.51 3.40 -7.62
C ASN A 47 -4.97 3.21 -9.05
N VAL A 48 -3.86 2.48 -9.23
CA VAL A 48 -3.23 2.25 -10.53
C VAL A 48 -4.00 1.21 -11.35
N TRP A 49 -4.49 0.14 -10.74
CA TRP A 49 -5.17 -0.95 -11.48
C TRP A 49 -6.65 -1.11 -11.14
N ARG A 50 -7.06 -0.96 -9.87
CA ARG A 50 -8.41 -1.30 -9.43
C ARG A 50 -9.39 -0.22 -9.83
N PHE A 51 -8.99 1.04 -9.72
CA PHE A 51 -9.83 2.16 -10.12
C PHE A 51 -10.12 2.15 -11.63
N PRO A 52 -9.13 2.03 -12.54
CA PRO A 52 -9.40 1.90 -13.97
C PRO A 52 -10.25 0.67 -14.30
N TYR A 53 -9.98 -0.47 -13.67
CA TYR A 53 -10.76 -1.69 -13.87
C TYR A 53 -12.24 -1.52 -13.53
N LEU A 54 -12.54 -0.97 -12.33
CA LEU A 54 -13.92 -0.72 -11.90
C LEU A 54 -14.61 0.33 -12.76
N CYS A 55 -13.90 1.39 -13.14
CA CYS A 55 -14.40 2.41 -14.05
C CYS A 55 -14.83 1.76 -15.37
N GLN A 56 -13.96 0.94 -15.97
CA GLN A 56 -14.26 0.25 -17.22
C GLN A 56 -15.43 -0.75 -17.11
N SER A 57 -15.52 -1.52 -16.02
CA SER A 57 -16.58 -2.52 -15.84
C SER A 57 -17.95 -1.91 -15.49
N HIS A 58 -17.98 -0.69 -14.94
CA HIS A 58 -19.20 -0.02 -14.48
C HIS A 58 -19.56 1.21 -15.31
N GLY A 59 -19.43 1.14 -16.63
CA GLY A 59 -19.91 2.18 -17.55
C GLY A 59 -18.89 3.28 -17.88
N GLY A 60 -17.60 2.99 -17.73
CA GLY A 60 -16.50 3.89 -18.08
C GLY A 60 -16.61 5.21 -17.32
N GLY A 61 -16.55 6.33 -18.05
CA GLY A 61 -16.64 7.68 -17.48
C GLY A 61 -17.91 7.95 -16.66
N ALA A 62 -19.02 7.24 -16.89
CA ALA A 62 -20.25 7.41 -16.12
C ALA A 62 -20.08 7.00 -14.65
N PHE A 63 -19.17 6.05 -14.35
CA PHE A 63 -18.84 5.64 -12.99
C PHE A 63 -18.28 6.78 -12.12
N LEU A 64 -17.70 7.82 -12.74
CA LEU A 64 -17.14 8.96 -12.02
C LEU A 64 -18.21 9.78 -11.29
N ILE A 65 -19.45 9.80 -11.79
CA ILE A 65 -20.54 10.56 -11.17
C ILE A 65 -20.88 10.01 -9.77
N PRO A 66 -21.28 8.74 -9.60
CA PRO A 66 -21.53 8.19 -8.27
C PRO A 66 -20.26 8.14 -7.41
N PHE A 67 -19.09 7.92 -8.01
CA PHE A 67 -17.81 7.94 -7.29
C PHE A 67 -17.55 9.29 -6.61
N LEU A 68 -17.71 10.40 -7.33
CA LEU A 68 -17.49 11.75 -6.78
C LEU A 68 -18.55 12.10 -5.72
N ILE A 69 -19.80 11.68 -5.91
CA ILE A 69 -20.87 11.90 -4.92
C ILE A 69 -20.53 11.18 -3.62
N LEU A 70 -20.18 9.90 -3.66
CA LEU A 70 -19.81 9.13 -2.46
C LEU A 70 -18.50 9.66 -1.83
N LEU A 71 -17.54 10.11 -2.63
CA LEU A 71 -16.31 10.73 -2.12
C LEU A 71 -16.63 11.96 -1.25
N VAL A 72 -17.52 12.84 -1.72
CA VAL A 72 -17.86 14.08 -1.00
C VAL A 72 -18.80 13.81 0.17
N LEU A 73 -19.78 12.91 0.03
CA LEU A 73 -20.78 12.67 1.07
C LEU A 73 -20.32 11.70 2.17
N GLU A 74 -19.47 10.74 1.84
CA GLU A 74 -19.03 9.71 2.79
C GLU A 74 -17.52 9.81 3.06
N GLY A 75 -16.71 9.91 2.01
CA GLY A 75 -15.25 9.95 2.13
C GLY A 75 -14.73 11.16 2.93
N MET A 76 -15.13 12.38 2.54
CA MET A 76 -14.66 13.60 3.21
C MET A 76 -15.12 13.69 4.68
N PRO A 77 -16.39 13.40 5.04
CA PRO A 77 -16.83 13.46 6.43
C PRO A 77 -16.13 12.44 7.33
N ILE A 78 -15.91 11.21 6.86
CA ILE A 78 -15.20 10.17 7.63
C ILE A 78 -13.75 10.60 7.87
N LEU A 79 -13.04 11.06 6.82
CA LEU A 79 -11.66 11.51 6.94
C LEU A 79 -11.52 12.69 7.91
N PHE A 80 -12.42 13.67 7.81
CA PHE A 80 -12.40 14.82 8.70
C PHE A 80 -12.69 14.43 10.16
N MET A 81 -13.65 13.53 10.38
CA MET A 81 -13.98 13.00 11.71
C MET A 81 -12.78 12.28 12.34
N GLU A 82 -12.09 11.43 11.58
CA GLU A 82 -10.93 10.69 12.05
C GLU A 82 -9.78 11.63 12.45
N PHE A 83 -9.49 12.64 11.62
CA PHE A 83 -8.50 13.66 11.96
C PHE A 83 -8.89 14.48 13.18
N ALA A 84 -10.15 14.90 13.29
CA ALA A 84 -10.62 15.68 14.42
C ALA A 84 -10.51 14.90 15.74
N ILE A 85 -10.93 13.63 15.77
CA ILE A 85 -10.84 12.76 16.95
C ILE A 85 -9.37 12.49 17.30
N GLY A 86 -8.54 12.18 16.31
CA GLY A 86 -7.10 11.93 16.52
C GLY A 86 -6.38 13.14 17.13
N GLN A 87 -6.66 14.34 16.65
CA GLN A 87 -6.06 15.58 17.19
C GLN A 87 -6.60 15.94 18.58
N ARG A 88 -7.88 15.66 18.86
CA ARG A 88 -8.52 15.95 20.16
C ARG A 88 -8.04 15.01 21.26
N LEU A 89 -8.01 13.71 21.01
CA LEU A 89 -7.69 12.70 22.02
C LEU A 89 -6.18 12.38 22.09
N ARG A 90 -5.42 12.67 21.03
CA ARG A 90 -3.95 12.46 20.93
C ARG A 90 -3.50 11.04 21.30
N LYS A 91 -4.37 10.04 21.15
CA LYS A 91 -4.09 8.62 21.40
C LYS A 91 -4.03 7.85 20.08
N GLY A 92 -3.40 6.67 20.09
CA GLY A 92 -3.45 5.74 18.95
C GLY A 92 -4.86 5.14 18.78
N SER A 93 -5.09 4.44 17.66
CA SER A 93 -6.43 3.92 17.28
C SER A 93 -7.13 3.14 18.41
N VAL A 94 -6.45 2.17 19.02
CA VAL A 94 -6.95 1.38 20.17
C VAL A 94 -7.32 2.29 21.36
N GLY A 95 -6.42 3.19 21.73
CA GLY A 95 -6.61 4.09 22.89
C GLY A 95 -7.69 5.15 22.68
N VAL A 96 -7.97 5.56 21.43
CA VAL A 96 -9.07 6.46 21.07
C VAL A 96 -10.41 5.77 21.33
N TRP A 97 -10.59 4.57 20.82
CA TRP A 97 -11.86 3.85 20.96
C TRP A 97 -12.14 3.46 22.42
N GLN A 98 -11.11 3.04 23.17
CA GLN A 98 -11.22 2.78 24.60
C GLN A 98 -11.59 4.03 25.42
N ALA A 99 -11.14 5.21 24.99
CA ALA A 99 -11.48 6.47 25.66
C ALA A 99 -12.93 6.91 25.41
N ILE A 100 -13.52 6.51 24.27
CA ILE A 100 -14.93 6.78 23.95
C ILE A 100 -15.83 5.78 24.68
N ASN A 101 -15.52 4.49 24.59
CA ASN A 101 -16.24 3.44 25.27
C ASN A 101 -15.31 2.23 25.53
N PRO A 102 -15.18 1.74 26.78
CA PRO A 102 -14.29 0.62 27.09
C PRO A 102 -14.63 -0.69 26.35
N TYR A 103 -15.87 -0.88 25.88
CA TYR A 103 -16.26 -2.02 25.06
C TYR A 103 -15.74 -1.92 23.61
N LEU A 104 -15.48 -0.71 23.12
CA LEU A 104 -14.93 -0.46 21.79
C LEU A 104 -13.40 -0.42 21.92
N ALA A 105 -12.77 -1.59 21.93
CA ALA A 105 -11.32 -1.67 22.13
C ALA A 105 -10.49 -1.29 20.88
N GLY A 106 -11.10 -1.00 19.73
CA GLY A 106 -10.36 -0.69 18.50
C GLY A 106 -9.50 -1.85 17.96
N ILE A 107 -9.71 -3.07 18.45
CA ILE A 107 -8.94 -4.27 18.03
C ILE A 107 -9.17 -4.57 16.54
N ALA A 108 -10.36 -4.28 16.03
CA ALA A 108 -10.70 -4.48 14.63
C ALA A 108 -9.77 -3.71 13.67
N SER A 109 -9.42 -2.46 13.98
CA SER A 109 -8.52 -1.69 13.11
C SER A 109 -7.11 -2.29 13.09
N MET A 110 -6.62 -2.76 14.25
CA MET A 110 -5.32 -3.44 14.35
C MET A 110 -5.29 -4.74 13.54
N LEU A 111 -6.33 -5.57 13.63
CA LEU A 111 -6.43 -6.82 12.86
C LEU A 111 -6.51 -6.56 11.36
N VAL A 112 -7.31 -5.58 10.93
CA VAL A 112 -7.42 -5.20 9.52
C VAL A 112 -6.08 -4.68 9.00
N SER A 113 -5.40 -3.79 9.74
CA SER A 113 -4.07 -3.31 9.37
C SER A 113 -3.04 -4.44 9.26
N LEU A 114 -3.12 -5.46 10.12
CA LEU A 114 -2.25 -6.62 10.06
C LEU A 114 -2.48 -7.43 8.78
N VAL A 115 -3.73 -7.79 8.47
CA VAL A 115 -4.06 -8.58 7.27
C VAL A 115 -3.68 -7.84 6.00
N ILE A 116 -4.00 -6.54 5.92
CA ILE A 116 -3.62 -5.68 4.80
C ILE A 116 -2.09 -5.62 4.69
N GLY A 117 -1.37 -5.41 5.79
CA GLY A 117 0.09 -5.37 5.79
C GLY A 117 0.74 -6.65 5.25
N LEU A 118 0.23 -7.82 5.64
CA LEU A 118 0.73 -9.12 5.17
C LEU A 118 0.53 -9.29 3.64
N TYR A 119 -0.66 -8.98 3.14
CA TYR A 119 -0.97 -9.09 1.72
C TYR A 119 -0.19 -8.08 0.88
N TYR A 120 -0.17 -6.81 1.28
CA TYR A 120 0.53 -5.77 0.54
C TYR A 120 2.04 -6.00 0.50
N ASN A 121 2.63 -6.54 1.56
CA ASN A 121 4.06 -6.84 1.54
C ASN A 121 4.40 -7.98 0.56
N THR A 122 3.47 -8.92 0.32
CA THR A 122 3.62 -9.94 -0.72
C THR A 122 3.62 -9.30 -2.12
N LEU A 123 2.78 -8.28 -2.36
CA LEU A 123 2.80 -7.53 -3.61
C LEU A 123 4.13 -6.79 -3.82
N ILE A 124 4.68 -6.17 -2.77
CA ILE A 124 6.00 -5.53 -2.84
C ILE A 124 7.08 -6.55 -3.20
N ALA A 125 7.03 -7.76 -2.63
CA ALA A 125 7.96 -8.84 -2.96
C ALA A 125 7.91 -9.20 -4.45
N TRP A 126 6.71 -9.26 -5.05
CA TRP A 126 6.57 -9.52 -6.49
C TRP A 126 7.14 -8.36 -7.32
N ILE A 127 6.86 -7.12 -6.95
CA ILE A 127 7.42 -5.94 -7.64
C ILE A 127 8.96 -5.97 -7.59
N LEU A 128 9.54 -6.30 -6.43
CA LEU A 128 11.00 -6.44 -6.28
C LEU A 128 11.54 -7.58 -7.16
N TYR A 129 10.84 -8.71 -7.24
CA TYR A 129 11.23 -9.81 -8.13
C TYR A 129 11.28 -9.37 -9.61
N TYR A 130 10.27 -8.64 -10.07
CA TYR A 130 10.26 -8.07 -11.44
C TYR A 130 11.34 -7.00 -11.62
N LEU A 131 11.58 -6.15 -10.62
CA LEU A 131 12.65 -5.15 -10.64
C LEU A 131 14.03 -5.80 -10.81
N PHE A 132 14.34 -6.84 -10.03
CA PHE A 132 15.62 -7.55 -10.14
C PHE A 132 15.80 -8.22 -11.51
N ASN A 133 14.73 -8.81 -12.06
CA ASN A 133 14.73 -9.41 -13.40
C ASN A 133 14.76 -8.39 -14.54
N SER A 134 14.64 -7.08 -14.25
CA SER A 134 14.70 -6.03 -15.27
C SER A 134 16.13 -5.58 -15.59
N PHE A 135 17.13 -6.01 -14.80
CA PHE A 135 18.54 -5.66 -15.01
C PHE A 135 19.27 -6.53 -16.05
N GLN A 136 18.54 -7.36 -16.79
CA GLN A 136 19.08 -8.25 -17.82
C GLN A 136 18.49 -7.93 -19.20
N SER A 137 19.32 -8.07 -20.25
CA SER A 137 18.94 -7.93 -21.65
C SER A 137 19.30 -9.22 -22.40
N PRO A 138 18.35 -9.91 -23.06
CA PRO A 138 16.93 -9.59 -23.19
C PRO A 138 16.11 -9.82 -21.90
N LEU A 139 14.97 -9.13 -21.78
CA LEU A 139 14.08 -9.30 -20.63
C LEU A 139 13.49 -10.73 -20.63
N PRO A 140 13.31 -11.36 -19.45
CA PRO A 140 12.91 -12.77 -19.39
C PRO A 140 11.46 -13.03 -19.85
N TRP A 141 10.59 -12.01 -19.83
CA TRP A 141 9.22 -12.09 -20.38
C TRP A 141 9.10 -11.58 -21.83
N ALA A 142 10.21 -11.23 -22.49
CA ALA A 142 10.18 -10.76 -23.87
C ALA A 142 9.98 -11.89 -24.89
N GLN A 143 10.38 -13.12 -24.56
CA GLN A 143 10.36 -14.26 -25.48
C GLN A 143 9.98 -15.55 -24.76
N CYS A 144 9.36 -16.49 -25.48
CA CYS A 144 9.09 -17.82 -24.92
C CYS A 144 10.41 -18.57 -24.63
N PRO A 145 10.43 -19.41 -23.58
CA PRO A 145 11.55 -20.29 -23.31
C PRO A 145 11.70 -21.35 -24.40
N LEU A 146 12.89 -21.94 -24.47
CA LEU A 146 13.16 -23.10 -25.31
C LEU A 146 12.48 -24.35 -24.71
N ASN A 147 12.08 -25.28 -25.58
CA ASN A 147 11.56 -26.57 -25.16
C ASN A 147 12.63 -27.42 -24.48
N GLU A 148 12.23 -28.51 -23.84
CA GLU A 148 13.13 -29.47 -23.16
C GLU A 148 14.29 -29.94 -24.04
N ASN A 149 14.07 -30.05 -25.37
CA ASN A 149 15.09 -30.44 -26.35
C ASN A 149 16.01 -29.28 -26.79
N MET A 150 15.85 -28.08 -26.23
CA MET A 150 16.62 -26.85 -26.53
C MET A 150 16.66 -26.41 -28.01
N THR A 151 15.81 -26.97 -28.85
CA THR A 151 15.84 -26.79 -30.31
C THR A 151 14.88 -25.73 -30.84
N ALA A 152 13.75 -25.51 -30.16
CA ALA A 152 12.74 -24.56 -30.59
C ALA A 152 12.02 -23.91 -29.39
N ARG A 153 11.52 -22.68 -29.59
CA ARG A 153 10.76 -21.88 -28.59
C ARG A 153 9.26 -22.14 -28.70
N ASN A 154 8.89 -23.41 -28.67
CA ASN A 154 7.55 -23.90 -28.99
C ASN A 154 6.89 -24.56 -27.76
N VAL A 155 7.01 -23.91 -26.61
CA VAL A 155 6.27 -24.33 -25.42
C VAL A 155 4.80 -24.03 -25.68
N ALA A 156 4.00 -25.08 -25.84
CA ALA A 156 2.60 -24.97 -26.28
C ALA A 156 1.77 -24.03 -25.36
N GLU A 157 2.05 -24.04 -24.06
CA GLU A 157 1.42 -23.14 -23.09
C GLU A 157 1.75 -21.67 -23.33
N CYS A 158 3.02 -21.35 -23.63
CA CYS A 158 3.47 -19.98 -23.92
C CYS A 158 2.92 -19.46 -25.24
N GLN A 159 2.83 -20.32 -26.26
CA GLN A 159 2.29 -19.97 -27.58
C GLN A 159 0.77 -19.76 -27.58
N ARG A 160 0.04 -20.46 -26.71
CA ARG A 160 -1.42 -20.32 -26.60
C ARG A 160 -1.84 -19.08 -25.81
N SER A 161 -1.00 -18.61 -24.88
CA SER A 161 -1.25 -17.41 -24.07
C SER A 161 -0.36 -16.27 -24.58
N SER A 162 0.44 -15.66 -23.70
CA SER A 162 1.47 -14.70 -24.06
C SER A 162 2.77 -15.01 -23.29
N THR A 163 3.90 -14.46 -23.74
CA THR A 163 5.18 -14.58 -23.03
C THR A 163 5.13 -14.01 -21.62
N VAL A 164 4.35 -12.93 -21.43
CA VAL A 164 4.16 -12.25 -20.15
C VAL A 164 3.30 -13.08 -19.21
N ASP A 165 2.18 -13.64 -19.71
CA ASP A 165 1.31 -14.52 -18.90
C ASP A 165 2.06 -15.77 -18.49
N TYR A 166 2.81 -16.37 -19.40
CA TYR A 166 3.62 -17.55 -19.09
C TYR A 166 4.62 -17.25 -17.98
N PHE A 167 5.34 -16.13 -18.07
CA PHE A 167 6.27 -15.71 -17.02
C PHE A 167 5.54 -15.46 -15.69
N TYR A 168 4.40 -14.75 -15.72
CA TYR A 168 3.63 -14.42 -14.52
C TYR A 168 3.00 -15.63 -13.84
N TYR A 169 2.50 -16.63 -14.57
CA TYR A 169 1.82 -17.79 -13.96
C TYR A 169 2.74 -18.98 -13.71
N ARG A 170 3.72 -19.24 -14.60
CA ARG A 170 4.60 -20.42 -14.49
C ARG A 170 5.94 -20.13 -13.83
N VAL A 171 6.55 -18.98 -14.13
CA VAL A 171 7.91 -18.68 -13.64
C VAL A 171 7.89 -17.99 -12.29
N THR A 172 6.99 -17.00 -12.10
CA THR A 172 6.97 -16.20 -10.87
C THR A 172 6.44 -17.00 -9.66
N PRO A 173 5.14 -17.33 -9.54
CA PRO A 173 4.57 -18.09 -8.42
C PRO A 173 4.45 -19.60 -8.67
N ASN A 174 4.61 -20.06 -9.91
CA ASN A 174 4.33 -21.44 -10.35
C ASN A 174 2.95 -21.95 -9.87
N THR A 175 1.89 -21.31 -10.36
CA THR A 175 0.51 -21.52 -9.90
C THR A 175 0.00 -22.94 -10.21
N SER A 176 -0.57 -23.61 -9.20
CA SER A 176 -1.25 -24.90 -9.34
C SER A 176 -2.63 -24.76 -10.00
N THR A 177 -3.22 -25.87 -10.43
CA THR A 177 -4.53 -25.89 -11.11
C THR A 177 -5.70 -25.67 -10.15
N SER A 178 -5.52 -25.99 -8.86
CA SER A 178 -6.55 -25.88 -7.84
C SER A 178 -6.00 -25.34 -6.51
N ILE A 179 -6.84 -24.66 -5.75
CA ILE A 179 -6.47 -24.07 -4.46
C ILE A 179 -6.21 -25.13 -3.37
N SER A 180 -6.72 -26.36 -3.57
CA SER A 180 -6.52 -27.50 -2.68
C SER A 180 -5.15 -28.14 -2.84
N GLU A 181 -4.47 -27.90 -3.96
CA GLU A 181 -3.12 -28.37 -4.22
C GLU A 181 -2.13 -27.25 -3.89
N SER A 182 -1.61 -27.28 -2.65
CA SER A 182 -0.49 -26.43 -2.27
C SER A 182 0.82 -27.03 -2.77
N GLY A 183 1.49 -26.31 -3.67
CA GLY A 183 2.86 -26.64 -4.08
C GLY A 183 3.89 -26.41 -2.96
N GLY A 184 5.16 -26.62 -3.28
CA GLY A 184 6.28 -26.31 -2.39
C GLY A 184 6.55 -24.81 -2.26
N LEU A 185 7.46 -24.43 -1.35
CA LEU A 185 7.90 -23.04 -1.20
C LEU A 185 8.77 -22.62 -2.40
N HIS A 186 8.35 -21.55 -3.08
CA HIS A 186 9.14 -20.94 -4.15
C HIS A 186 10.18 -19.97 -3.58
N TRP A 187 11.41 -20.46 -3.42
CA TRP A 187 12.53 -19.74 -2.78
C TRP A 187 12.82 -18.34 -3.32
N PRO A 188 12.77 -18.06 -4.64
CA PRO A 188 13.01 -16.71 -5.15
C PRO A 188 12.02 -15.67 -4.62
N ILE A 189 10.73 -16.03 -4.51
CA ILE A 189 9.72 -15.13 -3.92
C ILE A 189 9.95 -14.97 -2.43
N VAL A 190 10.27 -16.06 -1.72
CA VAL A 190 10.55 -16.01 -0.28
C VAL A 190 11.73 -15.07 0.01
N ALA A 191 12.80 -15.14 -0.79
CA ALA A 191 13.93 -14.23 -0.68
C ALA A 191 13.52 -12.77 -0.92
N CYS A 192 12.72 -12.50 -1.96
CA CYS A 192 12.21 -11.16 -2.22
C CYS A 192 11.28 -10.65 -1.10
N LEU A 193 10.52 -11.54 -0.46
CA LEU A 193 9.66 -11.22 0.67
C LEU A 193 10.48 -10.85 1.91
N LEU A 194 11.58 -11.56 2.18
CA LEU A 194 12.52 -11.20 3.24
C LEU A 194 13.13 -9.81 2.98
N VAL A 195 13.54 -9.52 1.75
CA VAL A 195 14.03 -8.17 1.37
C VAL A 195 12.94 -7.11 1.55
N ALA A 196 11.70 -7.39 1.18
CA ALA A 196 10.60 -6.44 1.37
C ALA A 196 10.38 -6.12 2.87
N TRP A 197 10.39 -7.15 3.73
CA TRP A 197 10.31 -6.96 5.18
C TRP A 197 11.49 -6.17 5.76
N THR A 198 12.72 -6.42 5.30
CA THR A 198 13.88 -5.67 5.81
C THR A 198 13.83 -4.20 5.39
N VAL A 199 13.40 -3.89 4.17
CA VAL A 199 13.21 -2.50 3.70
C VAL A 199 12.15 -1.79 4.53
N ILE A 200 11.02 -2.43 4.81
CA ILE A 200 9.98 -1.88 5.68
C ILE A 200 10.51 -1.65 7.09
N TRP A 201 11.18 -2.66 7.66
CA TRP A 201 11.75 -2.56 9.01
C TRP A 201 12.75 -1.40 9.13
N LEU A 202 13.67 -1.26 8.16
CA LEU A 202 14.59 -0.13 8.09
C LEU A 202 13.88 1.23 7.97
N SER A 203 12.78 1.28 7.22
CA SER A 203 11.99 2.50 7.04
C SER A 203 11.33 2.97 8.35
N TYR A 204 10.98 2.04 9.25
CA TYR A 204 10.29 2.31 10.52
C TYR A 204 11.16 2.26 11.77
N ILE A 205 12.45 1.90 11.68
CA ILE A 205 13.30 1.63 12.86
C ILE A 205 13.42 2.81 13.84
N ARG A 206 13.28 4.07 13.38
CA ARG A 206 13.25 5.27 14.24
C ARG A 206 11.88 5.95 14.29
N GLY A 207 10.80 5.21 14.00
CA GLY A 207 9.44 5.72 13.96
C GLY A 207 9.25 6.84 12.94
N ILE A 208 8.52 7.89 13.35
CA ILE A 208 8.09 8.99 12.46
C ILE A 208 9.25 9.84 11.91
N ASN A 209 10.39 9.86 12.61
CA ASN A 209 11.57 10.64 12.21
C ASN A 209 12.29 10.01 11.00
N SER A 210 12.21 8.69 10.86
CA SER A 210 12.73 7.96 9.69
C SER A 210 11.66 7.89 8.59
N SER A 211 10.45 7.45 8.94
CA SER A 211 9.40 7.20 7.95
C SER A 211 8.98 8.45 7.19
N GLY A 212 8.96 9.63 7.83
CA GLY A 212 8.62 10.87 7.14
C GLY A 212 9.66 11.33 6.12
N LYS A 213 10.94 10.97 6.30
CA LYS A 213 12.00 11.25 5.31
C LYS A 213 11.90 10.29 4.13
N VAL A 214 11.70 9.00 4.40
CA VAL A 214 11.48 7.98 3.37
C VAL A 214 10.25 8.32 2.52
N CYS A 215 9.14 8.65 3.18
CA CYS A 215 7.88 8.99 2.52
C CYS A 215 8.03 10.19 1.56
N ARG A 216 8.79 11.21 1.97
CA ARG A 216 9.10 12.35 1.10
C ARG A 216 9.79 11.92 -0.18
N ILE A 217 10.80 11.06 -0.09
CA ILE A 217 11.54 10.57 -1.24
C ILE A 217 10.63 9.73 -2.15
N CYS A 218 9.89 8.78 -1.58
CA CYS A 218 9.00 7.90 -2.34
C CYS A 218 7.94 8.68 -3.11
N ILE A 219 7.32 9.67 -2.49
CA ILE A 219 6.24 10.44 -3.13
C ILE A 219 6.82 11.37 -4.20
N SER A 220 7.91 12.10 -3.92
CA SER A 220 8.56 12.94 -4.93
C SER A 220 8.98 12.14 -6.17
N HIS A 221 9.50 10.92 -5.97
CA HIS A 221 9.85 10.04 -7.08
C HIS A 221 8.63 9.57 -7.87
N ASN A 222 7.54 9.18 -7.19
CA ASN A 222 6.31 8.73 -7.84
C ASN A 222 5.62 9.81 -8.68
N TYR A 223 5.55 11.06 -8.16
CA TYR A 223 5.00 12.19 -8.92
C TYR A 223 5.84 12.49 -10.16
N ASN A 224 7.16 12.59 -10.03
CA ASN A 224 8.04 12.83 -11.16
C ASN A 224 7.94 11.72 -12.22
N HIS A 225 7.83 10.46 -11.79
CA HIS A 225 7.68 9.35 -12.72
C HIS A 225 6.33 9.38 -13.45
N THR A 226 5.24 9.68 -12.72
CA THR A 226 3.89 9.79 -13.31
C THR A 226 3.82 10.95 -14.32
N GLU A 227 4.42 12.09 -14.00
CA GLU A 227 4.54 13.22 -14.93
C GLU A 227 5.37 12.83 -16.16
N SER A 228 6.49 12.12 -15.98
CA SER A 228 7.32 11.65 -17.10
C SER A 228 6.62 10.62 -17.99
N LEU A 229 5.80 9.73 -17.41
CA LEU A 229 4.99 8.77 -18.15
C LEU A 229 3.90 9.47 -18.96
N LYS A 230 3.21 10.45 -18.36
CA LYS A 230 2.23 11.28 -19.09
C LYS A 230 2.88 12.05 -20.25
N LEU A 231 4.09 12.58 -20.05
CA LEU A 231 4.84 13.23 -21.13
C LEU A 231 5.29 12.22 -22.20
N TYR A 232 5.71 11.02 -21.81
CA TYR A 232 6.07 9.96 -22.76
C TYR A 232 4.87 9.50 -23.59
N GLU A 233 3.72 9.24 -22.95
CA GLU A 233 2.47 8.92 -23.65
C GLU A 233 2.02 10.09 -24.53
N LEU A 234 2.06 11.34 -24.08
CA LEU A 234 1.73 12.49 -24.93
C LEU A 234 2.63 12.64 -26.17
N VAL A 235 3.89 12.19 -26.09
CA VAL A 235 4.84 12.21 -27.21
C VAL A 235 4.71 10.98 -28.11
N HIS A 236 4.26 9.83 -27.57
CA HIS A 236 4.26 8.54 -28.28
C HIS A 236 2.87 7.96 -28.58
N THR A 237 1.77 8.54 -28.07
CA THR A 237 0.42 8.17 -28.52
C THR A 237 0.19 8.80 -29.90
N PRO A 238 -0.01 7.99 -30.96
CA PRO A 238 -0.50 8.53 -32.21
C PRO A 238 -1.90 9.10 -31.95
N CYS A 239 -2.08 10.38 -32.26
CA CYS A 239 -3.35 11.07 -32.19
C CYS A 239 -4.44 10.24 -32.89
N PRO A 240 -5.53 9.80 -32.23
CA PRO A 240 -6.55 8.98 -32.87
C PRO A 240 -7.42 9.73 -33.91
N HIS A 241 -7.10 10.99 -34.22
CA HIS A 241 -7.87 11.82 -35.16
C HIS A 241 -7.15 12.15 -36.47
N CYS A 242 -6.08 11.44 -36.82
CA CYS A 242 -5.49 11.51 -38.16
C CYS A 242 -5.58 10.15 -38.87
N CYS A 243 -6.79 9.67 -39.15
CA CYS A 243 -7.05 8.87 -40.35
C CYS A 243 -8.55 8.81 -40.69
N SER A 244 -8.86 9.50 -41.79
CA SER A 244 -9.99 9.35 -42.71
C SER A 244 -11.30 10.11 -42.43
N ALA A 245 -11.55 10.98 -43.41
CA ALA A 245 -12.84 11.45 -43.91
C ALA A 245 -13.90 10.36 -44.10
#